data_AF-A0A562QEU1-F1
#
_entry.id   AF-A0A562QEU1-F1
#
_cell.length_a   1.000
_cell.length_b   1.000
_cell.length_c   1.000
_cell.angle_alpha   90.00
_cell.angle_beta   90.00
_cell.angle_gamma   90.00
#
_symmetry.space_group_name_H-M   'P 1'
#
loop_
_entity.id
_entity.type
_entity.pdbx_description
1 polymer ?
#
loop_
_entity_poly.entity_id
_entity_poly.type
_entity_poly.pdbx_seq_one_letter_code
_entity_poly.pdbx_strand_id
1 'polypeptide(L)'
;MDLWYRIFIYLHVSSAIASIGPFFILLPIVKKLRTAKEMEINAYLNTFRFVVRLAKHAGHVLVGTGILLVIFGPWTWSTPWIVMTLIILFCSLFFLARAFSPTLRQFQEESQNRDTLVAKLKRSIWIYIILLMAMLWFMVGKPALW
;
A
#
# COMPACT_ATOMS: atom_id res chain seq x y z
N MET A 1 14.30 -20.69 -18.50
CA MET A 1 13.55 -20.11 -17.37
C MET A 1 12.52 -21.12 -16.93
N ASP A 2 12.72 -21.68 -15.74
CA ASP A 2 11.87 -22.71 -15.15
C ASP A 2 10.42 -22.23 -14.94
N LEU A 3 9.45 -23.13 -15.01
CA LEU A 3 8.02 -22.81 -14.88
C LEU A 3 7.72 -22.17 -13.52
N TRP A 4 8.36 -22.64 -12.45
CA TRP A 4 8.19 -22.13 -11.09
C TRP A 4 8.62 -20.67 -10.95
N TYR A 5 9.74 -20.30 -11.57
CA TYR A 5 10.21 -18.92 -11.55
C TYR A 5 9.20 -17.96 -12.20
N ARG A 6 8.58 -18.38 -13.32
CA ARG A 6 7.52 -17.59 -13.98
C ARG A 6 6.27 -17.46 -13.11
N ILE A 7 5.89 -18.53 -12.42
CA ILE A 7 4.77 -18.50 -11.46
C ILE A 7 5.05 -17.52 -10.32
N PHE A 8 6.27 -17.52 -9.76
CA PHE A 8 6.63 -16.56 -8.71
C PHE A 8 6.61 -15.12 -9.21
N ILE A 9 7.09 -14.83 -10.42
CA ILE A 9 6.96 -13.50 -11.03
C ILE A 9 5.49 -13.12 -11.14
N TYR A 10 4.64 -14.00 -11.67
CA TYR A 10 3.23 -13.71 -11.85
C TYR A 10 2.53 -13.42 -10.52
N LEU A 11 2.79 -14.23 -9.48
CA LEU A 11 2.26 -14.01 -8.13
C LEU A 11 2.78 -12.70 -7.51
N HIS A 12 4.06 -12.39 -7.71
CA HIS A 12 4.67 -11.16 -7.23
C HIS A 12 4.04 -9.92 -7.86
N VAL A 13 3.88 -9.90 -9.18
CA VAL A 13 3.24 -8.77 -9.89
C VAL A 13 1.76 -8.67 -9.51
N SER A 14 1.04 -9.80 -9.44
CA SER A 14 -0.37 -9.84 -9.05
C SER A 14 -0.59 -9.31 -7.63
N SER A 15 0.28 -9.68 -6.69
CA SER A 15 0.23 -9.18 -5.32
C SER A 15 0.59 -7.70 -5.22
N ALA A 16 1.49 -7.17 -6.06
CA ALA A 16 1.74 -5.73 -6.17
C ALA A 16 0.47 -4.99 -6.61
N ILE A 17 -0.21 -5.48 -7.66
CA ILE A 17 -1.46 -4.89 -8.16
C ILE A 17 -2.54 -4.91 -7.06
N ALA A 18 -2.70 -6.04 -6.38
CA ALA A 18 -3.67 -6.19 -5.29
C ALA A 18 -3.33 -5.32 -4.06
N SER A 19 -2.06 -4.99 -3.84
CA SER A 19 -1.63 -4.11 -2.74
C SER A 19 -1.82 -2.63 -3.06
N ILE A 20 -1.49 -2.21 -4.29
CA ILE A 20 -1.48 -0.79 -4.70
C ILE A 20 -2.86 -0.34 -5.21
N GLY A 21 -3.47 -1.13 -6.11
CA GLY A 21 -4.68 -0.76 -6.84
C GLY A 21 -5.86 -0.28 -5.97
N PRO A 22 -6.19 -0.97 -4.87
CA PRO A 22 -7.30 -0.58 -4.00
C PRO A 22 -7.19 0.84 -3.40
N PHE A 23 -5.98 1.42 -3.26
CA PHE A 23 -5.83 2.77 -2.70
C PHE A 23 -6.42 3.86 -3.60
N PHE A 24 -6.48 3.65 -4.92
CA PHE A 24 -7.13 4.60 -5.83
C PHE A 24 -8.63 4.71 -5.56
N ILE A 25 -9.27 3.62 -5.13
CA ILE A 25 -10.70 3.61 -4.75
C ILE A 25 -10.93 4.40 -3.44
N LEU A 26 -9.92 4.52 -2.58
CA LEU A 26 -10.04 5.30 -1.35
C LEU A 26 -10.16 6.81 -1.61
N LEU A 27 -9.64 7.31 -2.73
CA LEU A 27 -9.72 8.74 -3.08
C LEU A 27 -11.18 9.24 -3.22
N PRO A 28 -12.05 8.62 -4.06
CA PRO A 28 -13.45 9.02 -4.12
C PRO A 28 -14.20 8.74 -2.81
N ILE A 29 -13.85 7.67 -2.07
CA ILE A 29 -14.46 7.37 -0.76
C ILE A 29 -14.16 8.48 0.24
N VAL A 30 -12.91 8.96 0.31
CA VAL A 30 -12.51 10.06 1.20
C VAL A 30 -13.27 11.34 0.87
N LYS A 31 -13.55 11.60 -0.42
CA LYS A 31 -14.35 12.75 -0.85
C LYS A 31 -15.80 12.63 -0.36
N LYS A 32 -16.40 11.44 -0.47
CA LYS A 32 -17.76 11.16 0.02
C LYS A 32 -17.85 11.22 1.54
N LEU A 33 -16.80 10.82 2.26
CA LEU A 33 -16.68 10.94 3.71
C LEU A 33 -16.81 12.38 4.23
N ARG A 34 -16.65 13.41 3.40
CA ARG A 34 -16.89 14.81 3.80
C ARG A 34 -18.37 15.16 3.94
N THR A 35 -19.22 14.61 3.06
CA THR A 35 -20.63 14.97 2.93
C THR A 35 -21.59 13.86 3.36
N ALA A 36 -21.08 12.68 3.71
CA ALA A 36 -21.90 11.52 4.07
C ALA A 36 -22.75 11.76 5.33
N LYS A 37 -23.97 11.24 5.35
CA LYS A 37 -24.78 11.15 6.58
C LYS A 37 -24.18 10.14 7.54
N GLU A 38 -24.46 10.25 8.84
CA GLU A 38 -23.85 9.37 9.86
C GLU A 38 -23.99 7.88 9.56
N MET A 39 -25.16 7.46 9.07
CA MET A 39 -25.45 6.07 8.71
C MET A 39 -24.52 5.55 7.58
N GLU A 40 -24.07 6.42 6.68
CA GLU A 40 -23.17 6.07 5.57
C GLU A 40 -21.69 6.11 5.98
N ILE A 41 -21.32 6.89 7.00
CA ILE A 41 -19.92 7.01 7.47
C ILE A 41 -19.36 5.64 7.84
N ASN A 42 -20.12 4.84 8.58
CA ASN A 42 -19.70 3.51 8.99
C ASN A 42 -19.45 2.57 7.79
N ALA A 43 -20.27 2.67 6.75
CA ALA A 43 -20.08 1.89 5.52
C ALA A 43 -18.78 2.30 4.78
N TYR A 44 -18.50 3.60 4.68
CA TYR A 44 -17.26 4.09 4.09
C TYR A 44 -16.02 3.71 4.92
N LEU A 45 -16.08 3.83 6.25
CA LEU A 45 -14.99 3.43 7.14
C LEU A 45 -14.73 1.92 7.08
N ASN A 46 -15.78 1.10 6.98
CA ASN A 46 -15.62 -0.36 6.80
C ASN A 46 -14.96 -0.70 5.47
N THR A 47 -15.37 -0.04 4.38
CA THR A 47 -14.72 -0.19 3.08
C THR A 47 -13.24 0.20 3.15
N PHE A 48 -12.93 1.30 3.85
CA PHE A 48 -11.56 1.74 4.07
C PHE A 48 -10.73 0.69 4.82
N ARG A 49 -11.25 0.17 5.95
CA ARG A 49 -10.61 -0.88 6.74
C ARG A 49 -10.39 -2.16 5.93
N PHE A 50 -11.35 -2.52 5.09
CA PHE A 50 -11.22 -3.66 4.18
C PHE A 50 -10.08 -3.46 3.18
N VAL A 51 -10.03 -2.32 2.51
CA VAL A 51 -8.96 -1.99 1.54
C VAL A 51 -7.59 -2.03 2.21
N VAL A 52 -7.43 -1.39 3.36
CA VAL A 52 -6.16 -1.40 4.11
C VAL A 52 -5.77 -2.83 4.51
N ARG A 53 -6.74 -3.65 4.93
CA ARG A 53 -6.51 -5.05 5.28
C ARG A 53 -6.09 -5.87 4.06
N LEU A 54 -6.79 -5.75 2.95
CA LEU A 54 -6.47 -6.42 1.69
C LEU A 54 -5.05 -6.07 1.24
N ALA A 55 -4.72 -4.77 1.25
CA ALA A 55 -3.40 -4.30 0.87
C ALA A 55 -2.29 -4.85 1.75
N LYS A 56 -2.52 -4.99 3.06
CA LYS A 56 -1.58 -5.65 3.97
C LYS A 56 -1.36 -7.11 3.60
N HIS A 57 -2.43 -7.90 3.40
CA HIS A 57 -2.29 -9.32 3.07
C HIS A 57 -1.60 -9.52 1.72
N ALA A 58 -2.00 -8.75 0.71
CA ALA A 58 -1.33 -8.72 -0.58
C ALA A 58 0.15 -8.30 -0.44
N GLY A 59 0.45 -7.34 0.43
CA GLY A 59 1.82 -6.94 0.76
C GLY A 59 2.66 -8.07 1.36
N HIS A 60 2.10 -8.93 2.22
CA HIS A 60 2.85 -10.09 2.73
C HIS A 60 3.15 -11.10 1.62
N VAL A 61 2.20 -11.33 0.70
CA VAL A 61 2.42 -12.18 -0.48
C VAL A 61 3.49 -11.57 -1.40
N LEU A 62 3.46 -10.25 -1.61
CA LEU A 62 4.45 -9.52 -2.38
C LEU A 62 5.86 -9.71 -1.81
N VAL A 63 6.01 -9.55 -0.49
CA VAL A 63 7.29 -9.72 0.19
C VAL A 63 7.77 -11.17 0.11
N GLY A 64 6.90 -12.13 0.44
CA GLY A 64 7.24 -13.56 0.40
C GLY A 64 7.68 -14.02 -0.99
N THR A 65 6.91 -13.65 -2.02
CA THR A 65 7.27 -13.95 -3.42
C THR A 65 8.52 -13.20 -3.88
N GLY A 66 8.74 -11.96 -3.40
CA GLY A 66 9.96 -11.21 -3.67
C GLY A 66 11.21 -11.89 -3.11
N ILE A 67 11.14 -12.38 -1.87
CA ILE A 67 12.23 -13.15 -1.26
C ILE A 67 12.53 -14.41 -2.07
N LEU A 68 11.49 -15.16 -2.47
CA LEU A 68 11.64 -16.34 -3.32
C LEU A 68 12.30 -16.00 -4.67
N LEU A 69 11.94 -14.86 -5.27
CA LEU A 69 12.55 -14.40 -6.53
C LEU A 69 14.03 -14.00 -6.39
N VAL A 70 14.48 -13.57 -5.22
CA VAL A 70 15.91 -13.33 -4.95
C VAL A 70 16.64 -14.65 -4.72
N ILE A 71 16.04 -15.58 -3.98
CA ILE A 71 16.65 -16.89 -3.69
C ILE A 71 16.80 -17.76 -4.96
N PHE A 72 15.76 -17.82 -5.78
CA PHE A 72 15.71 -18.68 -6.98
C PHE A 72 15.99 -17.93 -8.29
N GLY A 73 16.20 -16.62 -8.22
CA GLY A 73 16.48 -15.79 -9.37
C GLY A 73 17.95 -15.40 -9.50
N PRO A 74 18.27 -14.60 -10.54
CA PRO A 74 19.65 -14.18 -10.82
C PRO A 74 20.11 -12.98 -9.98
N TRP A 75 19.27 -12.47 -9.07
CA TRP A 75 19.54 -11.22 -8.35
C TRP A 75 20.11 -11.49 -6.96
N THR A 76 20.98 -10.61 -6.49
CA THR A 76 21.56 -10.69 -5.13
C THR A 76 20.93 -9.66 -4.20
N TRP A 77 21.02 -9.89 -2.89
CA TRP A 77 20.52 -8.96 -1.87
C TRP A 77 21.20 -7.59 -1.89
N SER A 78 22.40 -7.49 -2.48
CA SER A 78 23.15 -6.24 -2.62
C SER A 78 22.73 -5.43 -3.86
N THR A 79 21.83 -5.96 -4.69
CA THR A 79 21.39 -5.28 -5.92
C THR A 79 20.72 -3.95 -5.56
N PRO A 80 21.13 -2.82 -6.17
CA PRO A 80 20.70 -1.50 -5.71
C PRO A 80 19.20 -1.28 -5.61
N TRP A 81 18.47 -1.63 -6.67
CA TRP A 81 17.03 -1.47 -6.71
C TRP A 81 16.30 -2.38 -5.72
N ILE A 82 16.87 -3.55 -5.36
CA ILE A 82 16.32 -4.44 -4.32
C ILE A 82 16.46 -3.79 -2.94
N VAL A 83 17.65 -3.29 -2.61
CA VAL A 83 17.91 -2.61 -1.34
C VAL A 83 17.00 -1.40 -1.18
N MET A 84 16.89 -0.55 -2.21
CA MET A 84 16.00 0.62 -2.19
C MET A 84 14.52 0.23 -2.03
N THR A 85 14.10 -0.83 -2.71
CA THR A 85 12.74 -1.37 -2.58
C THR A 85 12.45 -1.84 -1.16
N LEU A 86 13.40 -2.52 -0.50
CA LEU A 86 13.25 -2.96 0.89
C LEU A 86 13.15 -1.78 1.86
N ILE A 87 13.99 -0.75 1.68
CA ILE A 87 13.91 0.48 2.50
C ILE A 87 12.52 1.12 2.37
N ILE A 88 12.06 1.32 1.13
CA ILE A 88 10.73 1.91 0.86
C ILE A 88 9.62 1.02 1.42
N LEU A 89 9.75 -0.31 1.31
CA LEU A 89 8.81 -1.26 1.89
C LEU A 89 8.70 -1.06 3.41
N PHE A 90 9.81 -1.02 4.15
CA PHE A 90 9.77 -0.80 5.60
C PHE A 90 9.16 0.56 5.96
N CYS A 91 9.51 1.62 5.23
CA CYS A 91 8.88 2.93 5.38
C CYS A 91 7.36 2.87 5.14
N SER A 92 6.93 2.12 4.13
CA SER A 92 5.51 1.99 3.78
C SER A 92 4.72 1.22 4.84
N LEU A 93 5.25 0.13 5.37
CA LEU A 93 4.63 -0.64 6.46
C LEU A 93 4.43 0.24 7.71
N PHE A 94 5.47 0.99 8.08
CA PHE A 94 5.40 1.91 9.21
C PHE A 94 4.37 3.02 8.98
N PHE A 95 4.38 3.63 7.79
CA PHE A 95 3.42 4.66 7.41
C PHE A 95 1.99 4.13 7.41
N LEU A 96 1.76 2.93 6.87
CA LEU A 96 0.43 2.33 6.79
C LEU A 96 -0.18 2.14 8.19
N ALA A 97 0.60 1.62 9.13
CA ALA A 97 0.17 1.40 10.51
C ALA A 97 -0.10 2.73 11.25
N ARG A 98 0.79 3.72 11.12
CA ARG A 98 0.69 4.99 11.87
C ARG A 98 -0.20 6.05 11.24
N ALA A 99 -0.36 6.09 9.91
CA ALA A 99 -1.09 7.17 9.25
C ALA A 99 -2.61 6.90 9.18
N PHE A 100 -2.99 5.65 8.91
CA PHE A 100 -4.40 5.30 8.66
C PHE A 100 -5.14 4.84 9.92
N SER A 101 -4.54 3.98 10.74
CA SER A 101 -5.19 3.44 11.95
C SER A 101 -5.69 4.51 12.93
N PRO A 102 -4.86 5.48 13.37
CA PRO A 102 -5.34 6.51 14.30
C PRO A 102 -6.34 7.47 13.65
N THR A 103 -6.14 7.82 12.37
CA THR A 103 -7.04 8.74 11.67
C THR A 103 -8.44 8.14 11.52
N LEU A 104 -8.56 6.84 11.24
CA LEU A 104 -9.85 6.15 11.16
C LEU A 104 -10.57 6.02 12.50
N ARG A 105 -9.81 5.90 13.60
CA ARG A 105 -10.37 5.86 14.96
C ARG A 105 -10.94 7.22 15.37
N GLN A 106 -10.26 8.31 15.02
CA GLN A 106 -10.72 9.67 15.29
C GLN A 106 -12.04 10.03 14.59
N PHE A 107 -12.37 9.39 13.46
CA PHE A 107 -13.67 9.57 12.80
C PHE A 107 -14.87 9.03 13.61
N GLN A 108 -14.62 8.21 14.63
CA GLN A 108 -15.67 7.66 15.51
C GLN A 108 -15.80 8.46 16.82
N GLU A 109 -14.93 9.43 17.05
CA GLU A 109 -14.95 10.31 18.22
C GLU A 109 -15.67 11.61 17.84
N GLU A 110 -16.83 11.89 18.44
CA GLU A 110 -17.76 13.00 18.07
C GLU A 110 -17.16 14.42 18.13
N SER A 111 -15.98 14.62 18.72
CA SER A 111 -15.44 15.96 18.99
C SER A 111 -14.48 16.53 17.94
N GLN A 112 -14.14 15.77 16.90
CA GLN A 112 -13.15 16.20 15.90
C GLN A 112 -13.79 16.85 14.65
N ASN A 113 -13.17 17.93 14.17
CA ASN A 113 -13.59 18.58 12.93
C ASN A 113 -13.42 17.63 11.73
N ARG A 114 -14.54 17.18 11.17
CA ARG A 114 -14.61 16.21 10.08
C ARG A 114 -13.81 16.63 8.85
N ASP A 115 -13.78 17.92 8.52
CA ASP A 115 -13.05 18.43 7.36
C ASP A 115 -11.52 18.28 7.53
N THR A 116 -11.01 18.47 8.75
CA THR A 116 -9.58 18.33 9.02
C THR A 116 -9.16 16.86 8.95
N LEU A 117 -9.99 15.94 9.46
CA LEU A 117 -9.77 14.50 9.36
C LEU A 117 -9.81 14.01 7.91
N VAL A 118 -10.76 14.47 7.10
CA VAL A 118 -10.83 14.13 5.67
C VAL A 118 -9.61 14.63 4.92
N ALA A 119 -9.17 15.87 5.17
CA ALA A 119 -7.98 16.43 4.54
C ALA A 119 -6.71 15.64 4.91
N LYS A 120 -6.55 15.30 6.18
CA LYS A 120 -5.45 14.46 6.68
C LYS A 120 -5.47 13.08 6.03
N LEU A 121 -6.63 12.43 5.96
CA LEU A 121 -6.78 11.12 5.36
C LEU A 121 -6.47 11.16 3.85
N LYS A 122 -6.98 12.16 3.13
CA LYS A 122 -6.69 12.37 1.70
C LYS A 122 -5.18 12.53 1.46
N ARG A 123 -4.51 13.36 2.26
CA ARG A 123 -3.05 13.56 2.18
C ARG A 123 -2.31 12.26 2.43
N SER A 124 -2.70 11.48 3.45
CA SER A 124 -2.09 10.19 3.75
C SER A 124 -2.26 9.18 2.60
N ILE A 125 -3.44 9.11 1.97
CA ILE A 125 -3.66 8.26 0.78
C ILE A 125 -2.68 8.64 -0.33
N TRP A 126 -2.58 9.93 -0.65
CA TRP A 126 -1.68 10.40 -1.72
C TRP A 126 -0.21 10.12 -1.43
N ILE A 127 0.27 10.42 -0.22
CA ILE A 127 1.64 10.12 0.20
C ILE A 127 1.91 8.62 0.04
N TYR A 128 0.96 7.78 0.48
CA TYR A 128 1.11 6.34 0.39
C TYR A 128 1.11 5.83 -1.05
N ILE A 129 0.23 6.35 -1.92
CA ILE A 129 0.24 6.02 -3.36
C ILE A 129 1.58 6.41 -3.97
N ILE A 130 2.10 7.61 -3.72
CA ILE A 130 3.40 8.05 -4.24
C ILE A 130 4.52 7.13 -3.77
N LEU A 131 4.52 6.77 -2.49
CA LEU A 131 5.50 5.84 -1.91
C LEU A 131 5.47 4.46 -2.58
N LEU A 132 4.27 3.92 -2.79
CA LEU A 132 4.08 2.64 -3.47
C LEU A 132 4.44 2.70 -4.96
N MET A 133 4.14 3.81 -5.63
CA MET A 133 4.54 4.02 -7.04
C MET A 133 6.05 4.15 -7.18
N ALA A 134 6.73 4.80 -6.23
CA ALA A 134 8.18 4.85 -6.18
C ALA A 134 8.77 3.44 -5.97
N MET A 135 8.19 2.65 -5.08
CA MET A 135 8.56 1.23 -4.89
C MET A 135 8.42 0.43 -6.19
N LEU A 136 7.28 0.56 -6.87
CA LEU A 136 7.02 -0.09 -8.15
C LEU A 136 8.02 0.34 -9.23
N TRP A 137 8.36 1.64 -9.26
CA TRP A 137 9.37 2.16 -10.18
C TRP A 137 10.73 1.50 -9.99
N PHE A 138 11.19 1.31 -8.74
CA PHE A 138 12.44 0.59 -8.48
C PHE A 138 12.39 -0.86 -8.99
N MET A 139 11.26 -1.53 -8.83
CA MET A 139 11.08 -2.91 -9.32
C MET A 139 11.06 -3.02 -10.85
N VAL A 140 10.50 -2.02 -11.54
CA VAL A 140 10.36 -2.03 -13.01
C VAL A 140 11.60 -1.46 -13.68
N GLY A 141 12.04 -0.27 -13.26
CA GLY A 141 13.18 0.45 -13.85
C GLY A 141 14.53 -0.13 -13.48
N LYS A 142 14.63 -0.84 -12.35
CA LYS A 142 15.85 -1.53 -11.87
C LYS A 142 17.13 -0.70 -12.02
N PRO A 143 17.17 0.55 -11.54
CA PRO A 143 18.32 1.43 -11.72
C PRO A 143 19.58 0.82 -11.06
N ALA A 144 20.70 0.86 -11.77
CA ALA A 144 22.02 0.55 -11.22
C ALA A 144 22.58 1.83 -10.59
N LEU A 145 22.43 1.97 -9.28
CA LEU A 145 22.91 3.14 -8.52
C LEU A 145 24.36 2.99 -8.06
N TRP A 146 24.84 1.74 -7.96
CA TRP A 146 26.22 1.35 -7.67
C TRP A 146 26.50 -0.03 -8.28
#